data_AF-A0A959XYR3-F1
#
_entry.id   AF-A0A959XYR3-F1
#
_cell.length_a   1.000
_cell.length_b   1.000
_cell.length_c   1.000
_cell.angle_alpha   90.00
_cell.angle_beta   90.00
_cell.angle_gamma   90.00
#
_symmetry.space_group_name_H-M   'P 1'
#
loop_
_entity.id
_entity.type
_entity.pdbx_description
1 polymer ?
#
loop_
_entity_poly.entity_id
_entity_poly.type
_entity_poly.pdbx_seq_one_letter_code
_entity_poly.pdbx_strand_id
1 'polypeptide(L)'
;MLKHLLLFISVVGITEMVSAQNNVTVKFNNTPFTTGSDAGKTSFKSSDFIYARADLGKTVKEYFKIDNAGDATTINSLNFTFKMEFTDARDGKNYASNFSSGSFIYVKPEDLAKTYINFDIVPDPSTASTVLCMVRNFKGGLFSSTVYNLDLKQYKNDSKIKITIRLAGYKETYPGSGYTTTEGMPKVTGEFEMTVNHADNDTYIQNSGLADKKIASTGLNLSSLPPIFSKPFKTTDPKLTTAKLTAILKRDYPYRKVLKMALDSDGGQLWLISKNDFGIPKYRYFNGILHVAYMENGVCKVGSVELIENYLGGGKYAPLAADYWSEYDRQINCAAVK
;
A
#
# COMPACT_ATOMS: atom_id res chain seq x y z
N MET A 1 11.09 -83.37 -21.35
CA MET A 1 11.36 -82.41 -20.25
C MET A 1 10.43 -81.22 -20.41
N LEU A 2 9.38 -81.17 -19.59
CA LEU A 2 8.35 -80.14 -19.62
C LEU A 2 8.77 -79.01 -18.66
N LYS A 3 9.12 -77.83 -19.18
CA LYS A 3 9.37 -76.64 -18.35
C LYS A 3 8.11 -75.78 -18.33
N HIS A 4 7.44 -75.74 -17.19
CA HIS A 4 6.37 -74.78 -16.93
C HIS A 4 6.99 -73.41 -16.60
N LEU A 5 6.61 -72.39 -17.37
CA LEU A 5 6.95 -71.00 -17.13
C LEU A 5 5.76 -70.35 -16.43
N LEU A 6 5.86 -70.10 -15.12
CA LEU A 6 4.89 -69.31 -14.38
C LEU A 6 5.16 -67.82 -14.62
N LEU A 7 4.20 -67.13 -15.22
CA LEU A 7 4.20 -65.68 -15.41
C LEU A 7 3.47 -65.04 -14.21
N PHE A 8 4.22 -64.39 -13.31
CA PHE A 8 3.64 -63.56 -12.26
C PHE A 8 3.37 -62.16 -12.83
N ILE A 9 2.08 -61.81 -12.96
CA ILE A 9 1.65 -60.45 -13.28
C ILE A 9 1.41 -59.73 -11.95
N SER A 10 2.40 -58.92 -11.53
CA SER A 10 2.24 -58.00 -10.41
C SER A 10 1.58 -56.72 -10.91
N VAL A 11 0.29 -56.54 -10.61
CA VAL A 11 -0.42 -55.27 -10.81
C VAL A 11 0.02 -54.33 -9.69
N VAL A 12 0.97 -53.45 -9.97
CA VAL A 12 1.31 -52.33 -9.09
C VAL A 12 0.24 -51.26 -9.28
N GLY A 13 -0.74 -51.22 -8.38
CA GLY A 13 -1.69 -50.13 -8.29
C GLY A 13 -0.96 -48.87 -7.82
N ILE A 14 -0.61 -47.98 -8.75
CA ILE A 14 -0.19 -46.63 -8.42
C ILE A 14 -1.47 -45.85 -8.09
N THR A 15 -1.81 -45.75 -6.81
CA THR A 15 -2.75 -44.73 -6.35
C THR A 15 -2.04 -43.39 -6.45
N GLU A 16 -2.26 -42.67 -7.54
CA GLU A 16 -1.96 -41.24 -7.59
C GLU A 16 -2.81 -40.56 -6.52
N MET A 17 -2.18 -40.18 -5.41
CA MET A 17 -2.76 -39.16 -4.54
C MET A 17 -2.84 -37.88 -5.36
N VAL A 18 -4.00 -37.62 -5.95
CA VAL A 18 -4.38 -36.30 -6.43
C VAL A 18 -4.42 -35.42 -5.18
N SER A 19 -3.28 -34.81 -4.84
CA SER A 19 -3.30 -33.67 -3.93
C SER A 19 -4.23 -32.67 -4.59
N ALA A 20 -5.33 -32.29 -3.93
CA ALA A 20 -6.14 -31.17 -4.35
C ALA A 20 -5.21 -29.96 -4.47
N GLN A 21 -4.75 -29.67 -5.69
CA GLN A 21 -4.04 -28.44 -5.98
C GLN A 21 -5.00 -27.34 -5.60
N ASN A 22 -4.66 -26.56 -4.57
CA ASN A 22 -5.33 -25.30 -4.32
C ASN A 22 -5.16 -24.49 -5.60
N ASN A 23 -6.22 -24.41 -6.42
CA ASN A 23 -6.24 -23.76 -7.72
C ASN A 23 -6.15 -22.24 -7.52
N VAL A 24 -4.99 -21.76 -7.11
CA VAL A 24 -4.70 -20.35 -6.99
C VAL A 24 -4.39 -19.84 -8.39
N THR A 25 -5.21 -18.92 -8.89
CA THR A 25 -5.06 -18.38 -10.25
C THR A 25 -5.21 -16.88 -10.24
N VAL A 26 -4.40 -16.18 -11.05
CA VAL A 26 -4.64 -14.77 -11.37
C VAL A 26 -5.25 -14.68 -12.76
N LYS A 27 -6.36 -13.96 -12.87
CA LYS A 27 -7.02 -13.62 -14.12
C LYS A 27 -6.89 -12.13 -14.34
N PHE A 28 -6.82 -11.72 -15.60
CA PHE A 28 -6.81 -10.31 -15.99
C PHE A 28 -8.00 -10.01 -16.89
N ASN A 29 -8.46 -8.77 -16.88
CA ASN A 29 -9.51 -8.30 -17.79
C ASN A 29 -9.35 -6.81 -18.05
N ASN A 30 -9.99 -6.31 -19.10
CA ASN A 30 -10.01 -4.87 -19.42
C ASN A 30 -11.19 -4.12 -18.81
N THR A 31 -11.93 -4.79 -17.92
CA THR A 31 -12.99 -4.22 -17.10
C THR A 31 -12.85 -4.74 -15.68
N PRO A 32 -13.33 -4.00 -14.66
CA PRO A 32 -13.32 -4.49 -13.29
C PRO A 32 -14.10 -5.80 -13.15
N PHE A 33 -13.57 -6.74 -12.37
CA PHE A 33 -14.26 -8.00 -12.07
C PHE A 33 -15.49 -7.74 -11.20
N THR A 34 -16.67 -8.03 -11.74
CA THR A 34 -17.95 -7.94 -11.00
C THR A 34 -18.45 -9.31 -10.55
N THR A 35 -18.12 -10.38 -11.28
CA THR A 35 -18.48 -11.77 -10.94
C THR A 35 -17.25 -12.69 -10.96
N GLY A 36 -17.40 -13.92 -10.46
CA GLY A 36 -16.31 -14.91 -10.40
C GLY A 36 -16.08 -15.71 -11.69
N SER A 37 -16.94 -15.55 -12.71
CA SER A 37 -16.98 -16.39 -13.91
C SER A 37 -16.33 -15.75 -15.15
N ASP A 38 -15.81 -14.54 -15.06
CA ASP A 38 -15.25 -13.84 -16.22
C ASP A 38 -14.02 -14.59 -16.75
N ALA A 39 -14.01 -14.87 -18.06
CA ALA A 39 -12.86 -15.45 -18.73
C ALA A 39 -11.67 -14.48 -18.67
N GLY A 40 -10.51 -14.98 -18.22
CA GLY A 40 -9.30 -14.16 -18.14
C GLY A 40 -8.71 -13.88 -19.53
N LYS A 41 -8.27 -12.64 -19.74
CA LYS A 41 -7.42 -12.24 -20.86
C LYS A 41 -5.96 -12.34 -20.47
N THR A 42 -5.10 -12.57 -21.45
CA THR A 42 -3.63 -12.63 -21.28
C THR A 42 -2.89 -11.68 -22.21
N SER A 43 -3.60 -10.92 -23.05
CA SER A 43 -3.00 -9.99 -24.01
C SER A 43 -3.81 -8.69 -24.06
N PHE A 44 -3.10 -7.58 -24.03
CA PHE A 44 -3.63 -6.21 -23.95
C PHE A 44 -2.84 -5.28 -24.88
N LYS A 45 -3.40 -4.13 -25.19
CA LYS A 45 -2.72 -2.99 -25.81
C LYS A 45 -2.36 -1.96 -24.74
N SER A 46 -1.39 -1.09 -25.01
CA SER A 46 -1.04 0.04 -24.11
C SER A 46 -2.20 1.00 -23.84
N SER A 47 -3.22 1.03 -24.70
CA SER A 47 -4.44 1.82 -24.54
C SER A 47 -5.54 1.12 -23.74
N ASP A 48 -5.38 -0.18 -23.42
CA ASP A 48 -6.34 -0.90 -22.60
C ASP A 48 -6.16 -0.58 -21.13
N PHE A 49 -7.28 -0.48 -20.42
CA PHE A 49 -7.27 -0.61 -18.96
C PHE A 49 -7.09 -2.08 -18.57
N ILE A 50 -6.48 -2.35 -17.42
CA ILE A 50 -6.13 -3.69 -16.97
C ILE A 50 -6.46 -3.83 -15.49
N TYR A 51 -7.28 -4.84 -15.19
CA TYR A 51 -7.69 -5.22 -13.85
C TYR A 51 -7.31 -6.67 -13.62
N ALA A 52 -7.04 -7.03 -12.38
CA ALA A 52 -6.64 -8.37 -11.98
C ALA A 52 -7.54 -8.90 -10.85
N ARG A 53 -7.72 -10.22 -10.85
CA ARG A 53 -8.36 -10.98 -9.78
C ARG A 53 -7.51 -12.18 -9.45
N ALA A 54 -7.16 -12.34 -8.19
CA ALA A 54 -6.55 -13.56 -7.69
C ALA A 54 -7.62 -14.40 -6.97
N ASP A 55 -7.95 -15.57 -7.50
CA ASP A 55 -8.79 -16.57 -6.83
C ASP A 55 -7.86 -17.44 -5.95
N LEU A 56 -8.16 -17.54 -4.64
CA LEU A 56 -7.20 -18.05 -3.65
C LEU A 56 -7.57 -19.42 -3.07
N GLY A 57 -8.82 -19.86 -3.23
CA GLY A 57 -9.36 -21.10 -2.63
C GLY A 57 -9.48 -21.07 -1.09
N LYS A 58 -8.95 -20.04 -0.44
CA LYS A 58 -9.06 -19.72 1.00
C LYS A 58 -9.36 -18.24 1.15
N THR A 59 -9.77 -17.80 2.34
CA THR A 59 -9.95 -16.36 2.54
C THR A 59 -8.64 -15.59 2.35
N VAL A 60 -8.69 -14.32 1.95
CA VAL A 60 -7.50 -13.45 1.78
C VAL A 60 -6.64 -13.46 3.04
N LYS A 61 -7.27 -13.35 4.22
CA LYS A 61 -6.60 -13.43 5.52
C LYS A 61 -5.84 -14.74 5.70
N GLU A 62 -6.51 -15.87 5.50
CA GLU A 62 -5.92 -17.20 5.70
C GLU A 62 -4.82 -17.51 4.67
N TYR A 63 -5.05 -17.14 3.41
CA TYR A 63 -4.13 -17.43 2.33
C TYR A 63 -2.81 -16.70 2.52
N PHE A 64 -2.84 -15.38 2.75
CA PHE A 64 -1.64 -14.56 2.87
C PHE A 64 -1.06 -14.50 4.29
N LYS A 65 -1.71 -15.13 5.27
CA LYS A 65 -1.33 -15.08 6.70
C LYS A 65 -1.27 -13.65 7.22
N ILE A 66 -2.35 -12.88 7.01
CA ILE A 66 -2.45 -11.50 7.50
C ILE A 66 -2.72 -11.54 9.01
N ASP A 67 -1.69 -11.28 9.80
CA ASP A 67 -1.76 -11.17 11.27
C ASP A 67 -2.57 -9.95 11.70
N ASN A 68 -3.24 -10.02 12.86
CA ASN A 68 -4.05 -8.93 13.43
C ASN A 68 -5.13 -8.36 12.50
N ALA A 69 -5.55 -9.11 11.49
CA ALA A 69 -6.66 -8.77 10.60
C ALA A 69 -7.96 -8.61 11.41
N GLY A 70 -8.29 -7.36 11.75
CA GLY A 70 -9.37 -6.95 12.64
C GLY A 70 -8.99 -5.85 13.65
N ASP A 71 -7.71 -5.60 13.87
CA ASP A 71 -7.24 -4.49 14.70
C ASP A 71 -7.32 -3.17 13.91
N ALA A 72 -8.18 -2.26 14.36
CA ALA A 72 -8.37 -0.94 13.76
C ALA A 72 -7.11 -0.06 13.77
N THR A 73 -6.09 -0.41 14.56
CA THR A 73 -4.79 0.27 14.57
C THR A 73 -3.84 -0.23 13.48
N THR A 74 -4.08 -1.41 12.92
CA THR A 74 -3.17 -2.05 11.96
C THR A 74 -3.73 -2.01 10.55
N ILE A 75 -2.94 -1.50 9.61
CA ILE A 75 -3.31 -1.54 8.19
C ILE A 75 -3.03 -2.93 7.63
N ASN A 76 -4.07 -3.57 7.11
CA ASN A 76 -3.90 -4.81 6.35
C ASN A 76 -3.31 -4.47 4.98
N SER A 77 -2.21 -5.14 4.61
CA SER A 77 -1.61 -4.94 3.30
C SER A 77 -0.92 -6.19 2.79
N LEU A 78 -0.67 -6.24 1.48
CA LEU A 78 0.16 -7.26 0.83
C LEU A 78 1.32 -6.59 0.11
N ASN A 79 2.41 -7.32 -0.07
CA ASN A 79 3.49 -6.88 -0.93
C ASN A 79 3.09 -7.11 -2.39
N PHE A 80 3.05 -6.04 -3.19
CA PHE A 80 2.86 -6.04 -4.62
C PHE A 80 4.20 -5.81 -5.30
N THR A 81 4.60 -6.72 -6.18
CA THR A 81 5.80 -6.57 -7.02
C THR A 81 5.47 -6.98 -8.45
N PHE A 82 6.24 -6.46 -9.40
CA PHE A 82 6.17 -6.93 -10.77
C PHE A 82 7.58 -7.02 -11.37
N LYS A 83 7.71 -7.83 -12.41
CA LYS A 83 8.86 -7.86 -13.31
C LYS A 83 8.39 -7.79 -14.75
N MET A 84 9.29 -7.42 -15.65
CA MET A 84 9.02 -7.29 -17.07
C MET A 84 10.07 -7.99 -17.91
N GLU A 85 9.65 -8.57 -19.02
CA GLU A 85 10.51 -8.99 -20.13
C GLU A 85 10.12 -8.15 -21.35
N PHE A 86 11.07 -7.43 -21.95
CA PHE A 86 10.78 -6.38 -22.96
C PHE A 86 11.91 -6.23 -23.99
N THR A 87 11.60 -5.59 -25.11
CA THR A 87 12.57 -5.18 -26.12
C THR A 87 12.88 -3.67 -25.98
N ASP A 88 14.14 -3.28 -25.78
CA ASP A 88 14.55 -1.87 -25.60
C ASP A 88 14.51 -1.10 -26.93
N ALA A 89 14.01 0.14 -26.91
CA ALA A 89 13.89 0.97 -28.10
C ALA A 89 15.26 1.40 -28.67
N ARG A 90 16.29 1.50 -27.83
CA ARG A 90 17.60 2.08 -28.21
C ARG A 90 18.46 1.08 -28.99
N ASP A 91 18.44 -0.19 -28.61
CA ASP A 91 19.31 -1.21 -29.22
C ASP A 91 18.56 -2.44 -29.75
N GLY A 92 17.24 -2.52 -29.55
CA GLY A 92 16.39 -3.60 -30.05
C GLY A 92 16.63 -4.96 -29.37
N LYS A 93 17.40 -5.02 -28.27
CA LYS A 93 17.66 -6.26 -27.54
C LYS A 93 16.57 -6.54 -26.50
N ASN A 94 16.48 -7.81 -26.13
CA ASN A 94 15.56 -8.27 -25.08
C ASN A 94 16.23 -8.20 -23.71
N TYR A 95 15.50 -7.64 -22.76
CA TYR A 95 15.90 -7.51 -21.36
C TYR A 95 14.84 -8.13 -20.46
N ALA A 96 15.28 -8.55 -19.28
CA ALA A 96 14.40 -8.98 -18.19
C ALA A 96 14.75 -8.17 -16.94
N SER A 97 13.75 -7.57 -16.31
CA SER A 97 13.91 -6.94 -15.01
C SER A 97 13.83 -7.99 -13.90
N ASN A 98 14.46 -7.71 -12.77
CA ASN A 98 14.11 -8.38 -11.53
C ASN A 98 12.73 -7.91 -11.05
N PHE A 99 12.18 -8.59 -10.05
CA PHE A 99 11.03 -8.04 -9.33
C PHE A 99 11.42 -6.72 -8.69
N SER A 100 10.55 -5.71 -8.82
CA SER A 100 10.70 -4.40 -8.17
C SER A 100 10.96 -4.52 -6.67
N SER A 101 11.50 -3.47 -6.03
CA SER A 101 11.62 -3.36 -4.56
C SER A 101 10.28 -3.57 -3.82
N GLY A 102 9.17 -3.39 -4.53
CA GLY A 102 7.83 -3.72 -4.08
C GLY A 102 7.12 -2.51 -3.50
N SER A 103 5.80 -2.59 -3.55
CA SER A 103 4.88 -1.64 -2.93
C SER A 103 3.91 -2.42 -2.06
N PHE A 104 3.11 -1.72 -1.27
CA PHE A 104 2.11 -2.31 -0.41
C PHE A 104 0.73 -1.99 -0.94
N ILE A 105 -0.04 -3.03 -1.26
CA ILE A 105 -1.46 -2.88 -1.63
C ILE A 105 -2.30 -2.90 -0.36
N TYR A 106 -3.19 -1.93 -0.21
CA TYR A 106 -4.13 -1.90 0.91
C TYR A 106 -5.17 -3.00 0.74
N VAL A 107 -5.34 -3.83 1.77
CA VAL A 107 -6.42 -4.82 1.81
C VAL A 107 -7.54 -4.25 2.67
N LYS A 108 -8.69 -4.00 2.05
CA LYS A 108 -9.84 -3.47 2.78
C LYS A 108 -10.35 -4.51 3.78
N PRO A 109 -10.88 -4.09 4.95
CA PRO A 109 -11.39 -5.03 5.95
C PRO A 109 -12.42 -6.03 5.39
N GLU A 110 -13.30 -5.57 4.50
CA GLU A 110 -14.31 -6.39 3.83
C GLU A 110 -13.73 -7.41 2.84
N ASP A 111 -12.50 -7.21 2.36
CA ASP A 111 -11.82 -8.14 1.45
C ASP A 111 -11.17 -9.30 2.20
N LEU A 112 -10.88 -9.15 3.50
CA LEU A 112 -10.19 -10.16 4.31
C LEU A 112 -10.91 -11.52 4.34
N ALA A 113 -12.24 -11.49 4.34
CA ALA A 113 -13.09 -12.68 4.39
C ALA A 113 -13.40 -13.27 3.01
N LYS A 114 -13.02 -12.60 1.92
CA LYS A 114 -13.28 -13.08 0.55
C LYS A 114 -12.28 -14.16 0.18
N THR A 115 -12.68 -15.10 -0.68
CA THR A 115 -11.79 -16.13 -1.25
C THR A 115 -11.06 -15.68 -2.51
N TYR A 116 -11.12 -14.37 -2.79
CA TYR A 116 -10.49 -13.73 -3.92
C TYR A 116 -10.11 -12.30 -3.54
N ILE A 117 -9.18 -11.70 -4.27
CA ILE A 117 -8.86 -10.28 -4.20
C ILE A 117 -8.84 -9.67 -5.60
N ASN A 118 -9.54 -8.55 -5.78
CA ASN A 118 -9.52 -7.75 -6.99
C ASN A 118 -8.53 -6.61 -6.79
N PHE A 119 -7.77 -6.27 -7.83
CA PHE A 119 -6.82 -5.17 -7.79
C PHE A 119 -6.58 -4.62 -9.19
N ASP A 120 -6.19 -3.35 -9.26
CA ASP A 120 -5.99 -2.60 -10.48
C ASP A 120 -4.53 -2.74 -10.94
N ILE A 121 -4.30 -2.88 -12.25
CA ILE A 121 -2.96 -2.90 -12.85
C ILE A 121 -2.75 -1.64 -13.71
N VAL A 122 -3.74 -1.27 -14.52
CA VAL A 122 -3.77 -0.03 -15.31
C VAL A 122 -5.24 0.43 -15.30
N PRO A 123 -5.76 0.99 -14.20
CA PRO A 123 -7.20 1.25 -14.08
C PRO A 123 -7.66 2.41 -14.97
N ASP A 124 -8.93 2.40 -15.37
CA ASP A 124 -9.61 3.63 -15.78
C ASP A 124 -9.54 4.65 -14.62
N PRO A 125 -9.05 5.89 -14.85
CA PRO A 125 -8.92 6.90 -13.81
C PRO A 125 -10.22 7.17 -13.04
N SER A 126 -11.37 7.07 -13.71
CA SER A 126 -12.69 7.29 -13.11
C SER A 126 -13.13 6.15 -12.19
N THR A 127 -12.58 4.95 -12.34
CA THR A 127 -12.95 3.75 -11.55
C THR A 127 -11.83 3.19 -10.69
N ALA A 128 -10.61 3.73 -10.78
CA ALA A 128 -9.47 3.35 -9.93
C ALA A 128 -9.86 3.24 -8.46
N SER A 129 -9.47 2.13 -7.83
CA SER A 129 -9.92 1.71 -6.50
C SER A 129 -8.83 1.06 -5.64
N THR A 130 -7.77 0.56 -6.28
CA THR A 130 -6.62 -0.04 -5.61
C THR A 130 -5.71 1.02 -5.06
N VAL A 131 -5.32 0.87 -3.79
CA VAL A 131 -4.43 1.80 -3.11
C VAL A 131 -3.09 1.12 -2.91
N LEU A 132 -2.05 1.68 -3.51
CA LEU A 132 -0.67 1.29 -3.28
C LEU A 132 0.07 2.38 -2.50
N CYS A 133 1.06 1.96 -1.73
CA CYS A 133 2.01 2.85 -1.06
C CYS A 133 3.42 2.23 -1.08
N MET A 134 4.47 3.05 -1.10
CA MET A 134 5.85 2.57 -1.00
C MET A 134 6.18 2.00 0.38
N VAL A 135 5.40 2.36 1.41
CA VAL A 135 5.62 1.94 2.81
C VAL A 135 4.36 1.30 3.40
N ARG A 136 4.55 0.24 4.20
CA ARG A 136 3.47 -0.60 4.76
C ARG A 136 2.46 0.13 5.66
N ASN A 137 2.85 1.29 6.21
CA ASN A 137 2.00 2.10 7.07
C ASN A 137 1.19 3.15 6.30
N PHE A 138 1.30 3.14 4.96
CA PHE A 138 0.60 4.04 4.04
C PHE A 138 0.83 5.53 4.33
N LYS A 139 2.03 5.88 4.80
CA LYS A 139 2.47 7.27 5.03
C LYS A 139 3.30 7.85 3.88
N GLY A 140 3.72 7.06 2.89
CA GLY A 140 4.70 7.44 1.85
C GLY A 140 4.09 7.68 0.47
N GLY A 141 2.96 8.36 0.41
CA GLY A 141 2.24 8.62 -0.84
C GLY A 141 1.35 7.47 -1.29
N LEU A 142 0.16 7.83 -1.78
CA LEU A 142 -0.80 6.87 -2.33
C LEU A 142 -0.82 6.98 -3.85
N PHE A 143 -0.80 5.84 -4.52
CA PHE A 143 -0.87 5.76 -5.98
C PHE A 143 -1.68 4.54 -6.41
N SER A 144 -2.11 4.55 -7.67
CA SER A 144 -3.07 3.60 -8.22
C SER A 144 -2.43 2.33 -8.77
N SER A 145 -1.21 2.42 -9.32
CA SER A 145 -0.46 1.27 -9.84
C SER A 145 1.01 1.60 -10.08
N THR A 146 1.89 0.61 -9.85
CA THR A 146 3.30 0.71 -10.25
C THR A 146 3.53 0.41 -11.73
N VAL A 147 2.64 -0.35 -12.36
CA VAL A 147 2.69 -0.63 -13.81
C VAL A 147 2.23 0.58 -14.61
N TYR A 148 1.38 1.46 -14.06
CA TYR A 148 0.87 2.64 -14.76
C TYR A 148 1.89 3.77 -14.93
N ASN A 149 3.12 3.61 -14.42
CA ASN A 149 4.20 4.61 -14.47
C ASN A 149 5.32 4.25 -15.45
N LEU A 150 5.06 3.31 -16.36
CA LEU A 150 6.00 2.96 -17.42
C LEU A 150 6.09 4.08 -18.46
N ASP A 151 7.31 4.42 -18.85
CA ASP A 151 7.59 5.28 -20.00
C ASP A 151 7.60 4.41 -21.26
N LEU A 152 6.49 4.43 -22.01
CA LEU A 152 6.30 3.54 -23.15
C LEU A 152 7.34 3.75 -24.26
N LYS A 153 7.96 4.94 -24.30
CA LYS A 153 8.99 5.30 -25.30
C LYS A 153 10.32 4.57 -25.07
N GLN A 154 10.53 3.95 -23.90
CA GLN A 154 11.72 3.15 -23.62
C GLN A 154 11.70 1.77 -24.29
N TYR A 155 10.52 1.30 -24.69
CA TYR A 155 10.34 -0.01 -25.31
C TYR A 155 10.19 0.12 -26.81
N LYS A 156 10.61 -0.88 -27.58
CA LYS A 156 10.47 -0.86 -29.04
C LYS A 156 8.97 -0.75 -29.41
N ASN A 157 8.63 0.15 -30.34
CA ASN A 157 7.24 0.30 -30.80
C ASN A 157 6.70 -1.02 -31.38
N ASP A 158 5.42 -1.30 -31.17
CA ASP A 158 4.71 -2.52 -31.56
C ASP A 158 5.29 -3.82 -30.97
N SER A 159 6.23 -3.72 -30.03
CA SER A 159 6.75 -4.88 -29.30
C SER A 159 5.82 -5.27 -28.15
N LYS A 160 5.98 -6.52 -27.69
CA LYS A 160 5.27 -7.04 -26.53
C LYS A 160 6.14 -6.89 -25.28
N ILE A 161 5.58 -6.28 -24.24
CA ILE A 161 6.11 -6.38 -22.89
C ILE A 161 5.36 -7.52 -22.20
N LYS A 162 6.10 -8.49 -21.69
CA LYS A 162 5.56 -9.55 -20.86
C LYS A 162 5.70 -9.14 -19.39
N ILE A 163 4.58 -9.02 -18.68
CA ILE A 163 4.52 -8.52 -17.31
C ILE A 163 4.09 -9.66 -16.39
N THR A 164 4.92 -9.96 -15.39
CA THR A 164 4.57 -10.89 -14.31
C THR A 164 4.33 -10.10 -13.03
N ILE A 165 3.10 -10.16 -12.51
CA ILE A 165 2.74 -9.58 -11.22
C ILE A 165 2.86 -10.62 -10.11
N ARG A 166 3.13 -10.15 -8.89
CA ARG A 166 3.17 -10.97 -7.69
C ARG A 166 2.52 -10.23 -6.53
N LEU A 167 1.58 -10.89 -5.88
CA LEU A 167 1.06 -10.55 -4.57
C LEU A 167 1.62 -11.53 -3.55
N ALA A 168 2.13 -11.04 -2.43
CA ALA A 168 2.65 -11.87 -1.36
C ALA A 168 2.25 -11.33 0.02
N GLY A 169 2.04 -12.24 0.96
CA GLY A 169 2.11 -11.89 2.38
C GLY A 169 3.53 -11.46 2.74
N TYR A 170 3.68 -10.82 3.89
CA TYR A 170 4.99 -10.48 4.42
C TYR A 170 5.00 -10.67 5.94
N LYS A 171 6.20 -10.81 6.50
CA LYS A 171 6.45 -10.78 7.94
C LYS A 171 7.58 -9.83 8.24
N GLU A 172 7.71 -9.41 9.49
CA GLU A 172 8.90 -8.65 9.90
C GLU A 172 10.15 -9.54 9.82
N THR A 173 11.27 -8.98 9.37
CA THR A 173 12.55 -9.70 9.30
C THR A 173 13.01 -10.12 10.70
N TYR A 174 12.78 -9.25 11.68
CA TYR A 174 12.89 -9.50 13.11
C TYR A 174 11.84 -8.66 13.85
N PRO A 175 11.36 -9.09 15.04
CA PRO A 175 10.30 -8.39 15.76
C PRO A 175 10.65 -6.92 16.03
N GLY A 176 9.74 -6.01 15.69
CA GLY A 176 9.87 -4.57 15.91
C GLY A 176 10.75 -3.83 14.89
N SER A 177 11.29 -4.52 13.90
CA SER A 177 12.28 -3.96 12.96
C SER A 177 11.73 -2.91 12.00
N GLY A 178 10.43 -2.94 11.71
CA GLY A 178 9.87 -2.18 10.58
C GLY A 178 10.19 -2.78 9.21
N TYR A 179 11.27 -3.55 9.08
CA TYR A 179 11.70 -4.22 7.85
C TYR A 179 10.89 -5.49 7.60
N THR A 180 10.49 -5.71 6.35
CA THR A 180 9.64 -6.85 5.98
C THR A 180 10.31 -7.76 4.97
N THR A 181 10.04 -9.06 5.07
CA THR A 181 10.43 -10.07 4.07
C THR A 181 9.20 -10.85 3.57
N THR A 182 9.25 -11.28 2.31
CA THR A 182 8.27 -12.18 1.69
C THR A 182 8.76 -13.64 1.67
N GLU A 183 9.94 -13.91 2.22
CA GLU A 183 10.52 -15.25 2.25
C GLU A 183 9.68 -16.21 3.11
N GLY A 184 9.32 -17.35 2.53
CA GLY A 184 8.44 -18.34 3.16
C GLY A 184 6.98 -17.92 3.28
N MET A 185 6.61 -16.75 2.76
CA MET A 185 5.23 -16.26 2.78
C MET A 185 4.45 -16.74 1.55
N PRO A 186 3.15 -17.03 1.70
CA PRO A 186 2.30 -17.36 0.57
C PRO A 186 2.28 -16.23 -0.46
N LYS A 187 2.33 -16.62 -1.74
CA LYS A 187 2.35 -15.69 -2.86
C LYS A 187 1.56 -16.25 -4.03
N VAL A 188 0.97 -15.34 -4.79
CA VAL A 188 0.28 -15.62 -6.04
C VAL A 188 0.91 -14.80 -7.15
N THR A 189 1.06 -15.40 -8.33
CA THR A 189 1.64 -14.76 -9.51
C THR A 189 0.70 -14.87 -10.70
N GLY A 190 0.65 -13.82 -11.50
CA GLY A 190 -0.09 -13.76 -12.74
C GLY A 190 0.76 -13.16 -13.84
N GLU A 191 0.46 -13.49 -15.08
CA GLU A 191 1.21 -13.03 -16.24
C GLU A 191 0.28 -12.61 -17.37
N PHE A 192 0.64 -11.51 -18.03
CA PHE A 192 0.00 -11.04 -19.25
C PHE A 192 1.02 -10.36 -20.16
N GLU A 193 0.65 -10.16 -21.42
CA GLU A 193 1.40 -9.39 -22.41
C GLU A 193 0.69 -8.07 -22.71
N MET A 194 1.46 -7.00 -22.86
CA MET A 194 1.00 -5.70 -23.34
C MET A 194 1.76 -5.32 -24.61
N THR A 195 1.04 -5.11 -25.70
CA THR A 195 1.63 -4.55 -26.94
C THR A 195 1.75 -3.04 -26.80
N VAL A 196 2.97 -2.54 -26.98
CA VAL A 196 3.32 -1.12 -26.82
C VAL A 196 3.03 -0.34 -28.09
N ASN A 197 2.37 0.81 -27.94
CA ASN A 197 2.30 1.84 -28.97
C ASN A 197 2.76 3.17 -28.38
N HIS A 198 3.78 3.78 -28.98
CA HIS A 198 4.34 5.07 -28.55
C HIS A 198 3.33 6.21 -28.62
N ALA A 199 2.34 6.12 -29.52
CA ALA A 199 1.26 7.10 -29.61
C ALA A 199 0.38 7.14 -28.36
N ASP A 200 0.34 6.05 -27.58
CA ASP A 200 -0.46 5.96 -26.36
C ASP A 200 0.26 6.59 -25.15
N ASN A 201 1.57 6.90 -25.24
CA ASN A 201 2.40 7.28 -24.09
C ASN A 201 1.84 8.46 -23.29
N ASP A 202 1.45 9.53 -23.97
CA ASP A 202 1.05 10.76 -23.28
C ASP A 202 -0.30 10.57 -22.57
N THR A 203 -1.24 9.86 -23.21
CA THR A 203 -2.52 9.45 -22.61
C THR A 203 -2.29 8.49 -21.44
N TYR A 204 -1.34 7.55 -21.56
CA TYR A 204 -0.98 6.59 -20.51
C TYR A 204 -0.50 7.30 -19.25
N ILE A 205 0.45 8.23 -19.38
CA ILE A 205 0.98 9.04 -18.28
C ILE A 205 -0.09 9.96 -17.69
N GLN A 206 -0.92 10.59 -18.54
CA GLN A 206 -2.01 11.44 -18.09
C GLN A 206 -3.02 10.65 -17.26
N ASN A 207 -3.43 9.47 -17.72
CA ASN A 207 -4.39 8.63 -17.02
C ASN A 207 -3.81 8.11 -15.69
N SER A 208 -2.53 7.74 -15.65
CA SER A 208 -1.84 7.41 -14.39
C SER A 208 -1.96 8.54 -13.37
N GLY A 209 -1.64 9.78 -13.77
CA GLY A 209 -1.74 10.94 -12.89
C GLY A 209 -3.17 11.24 -12.41
N LEU A 210 -4.18 10.99 -13.25
CA LEU A 210 -5.59 11.13 -12.86
C LEU A 210 -6.03 10.03 -11.88
N ALA A 211 -5.63 8.78 -12.13
CA ALA A 211 -5.91 7.66 -11.25
C ALA A 211 -5.26 7.86 -9.87
N ASP A 212 -4.00 8.31 -9.83
CA ASP A 212 -3.29 8.62 -8.59
C ASP A 212 -3.98 9.72 -7.79
N LYS A 213 -4.42 10.81 -8.44
CA LYS A 213 -5.21 11.87 -7.79
C LYS A 213 -6.53 11.34 -7.22
N LYS A 214 -7.20 10.42 -7.92
CA LYS A 214 -8.41 9.78 -7.41
C LYS A 214 -8.10 8.94 -6.17
N ILE A 215 -7.06 8.11 -6.20
CA ILE A 215 -6.67 7.26 -5.08
C ILE A 215 -6.21 8.10 -3.88
N ALA A 216 -5.44 9.17 -4.09
CA ALA A 216 -5.08 10.11 -3.03
C ALA A 216 -6.31 10.76 -2.38
N SER A 217 -7.38 10.98 -3.15
CA SER A 217 -8.62 11.59 -2.65
C SER A 217 -9.69 10.61 -2.19
N THR A 218 -9.56 9.29 -2.34
CA THR A 218 -10.64 8.36 -1.96
C THR A 218 -10.15 7.01 -1.41
N GLY A 219 -8.87 6.70 -1.59
CA GLY A 219 -8.32 5.36 -1.37
C GLY A 219 -8.32 4.92 0.08
N LEU A 220 -8.03 5.84 1.01
CA LEU A 220 -7.99 5.55 2.45
C LEU A 220 -9.11 6.27 3.20
N ASN A 221 -10.36 5.98 2.85
CA ASN A 221 -11.51 6.40 3.63
C ASN A 221 -11.62 5.56 4.91
N LEU A 222 -11.38 6.19 6.06
CA LEU A 222 -11.61 5.61 7.38
C LEU A 222 -13.11 5.54 7.67
N SER A 223 -13.54 4.37 8.14
CA SER A 223 -14.91 4.17 8.65
C SER A 223 -15.09 4.68 10.08
N SER A 224 -14.01 4.79 10.85
CA SER A 224 -14.00 5.32 12.21
C SER A 224 -12.70 6.05 12.52
N LEU A 225 -12.70 6.90 13.54
CA LEU A 225 -11.46 7.49 14.06
C LEU A 225 -10.50 6.38 14.54
N PRO A 226 -9.18 6.55 14.35
CA PRO A 226 -8.20 5.62 14.89
C PRO A 226 -8.31 5.50 16.43
N PRO A 227 -8.02 4.33 17.03
CA PRO A 227 -8.19 4.11 18.47
C PRO A 227 -7.50 5.11 19.40
N ILE A 228 -6.42 5.77 18.95
CA ILE A 228 -5.74 6.85 19.70
C ILE A 228 -6.69 7.99 20.09
N PHE A 229 -7.72 8.27 19.29
CA PHE A 229 -8.72 9.30 19.59
C PHE A 229 -9.69 8.93 20.71
N SER A 230 -9.76 7.65 21.07
CA SER A 230 -10.59 7.15 22.18
C SER A 230 -9.78 7.03 23.48
N LYS A 231 -8.46 6.85 23.37
CA LYS A 231 -7.54 6.74 24.51
C LYS A 231 -6.29 7.60 24.28
N PRO A 232 -6.45 8.94 24.21
CA PRO A 232 -5.32 9.82 23.99
C PRO A 232 -4.35 9.74 25.17
N PHE A 233 -3.06 9.90 24.89
CA PHE A 233 -2.04 10.08 25.90
C PHE A 233 -2.38 11.31 26.77
N LYS A 234 -2.27 11.13 28.09
CA LYS A 234 -2.51 12.19 29.07
C LYS A 234 -1.18 12.72 29.55
N THR A 235 -1.01 14.04 29.47
CA THR A 235 0.18 14.75 29.94
C THR A 235 -0.20 15.88 30.88
N THR A 236 0.69 16.17 31.82
CA THR A 236 0.61 17.33 32.71
C THR A 236 1.42 18.51 32.17
N ASP A 237 2.10 18.37 31.02
CA ASP A 237 2.87 19.46 30.43
C ASP A 237 1.95 20.62 30.05
N PRO A 238 2.12 21.81 30.66
CA PRO A 238 1.24 22.95 30.42
C PRO A 238 1.33 23.46 28.98
N LYS A 239 2.33 23.08 28.18
CA LYS A 239 2.46 23.44 26.76
C LYS A 239 1.60 22.59 25.84
N LEU A 240 1.28 21.37 26.25
CA LEU A 240 0.56 20.38 25.45
C LEU A 240 -0.93 20.30 25.81
N THR A 241 -1.48 21.35 26.43
CA THR A 241 -2.91 21.45 26.69
C THR A 241 -3.69 21.58 25.38
N THR A 242 -4.89 21.01 25.33
CA THR A 242 -5.79 21.10 24.16
C THR A 242 -5.96 22.54 23.68
N ALA A 243 -6.16 23.49 24.59
CA ALA A 243 -6.33 24.90 24.23
C ALA A 243 -5.11 25.49 23.52
N LYS A 244 -3.88 25.19 24.00
CA LYS A 244 -2.65 25.66 23.36
C LYS A 244 -2.42 24.99 22.01
N LEU A 245 -2.63 23.68 21.93
CA LEU A 245 -2.48 22.95 20.67
C LEU A 245 -3.47 23.45 19.63
N THR A 246 -4.74 23.69 19.98
CA THR A 246 -5.72 24.30 19.07
C THR A 246 -5.28 25.68 18.60
N ALA A 247 -4.73 26.52 19.50
CA ALA A 247 -4.23 27.84 19.13
C ALA A 247 -3.04 27.77 18.17
N ILE A 248 -2.11 26.83 18.39
CA ILE A 248 -0.96 26.57 17.51
C ILE A 248 -1.44 26.13 16.13
N LEU A 249 -2.32 25.12 16.05
CA LEU A 249 -2.83 24.63 14.77
C LEU A 249 -3.61 25.71 14.01
N LYS A 250 -4.38 26.55 14.71
CA LYS A 250 -5.09 27.67 14.08
C LYS A 250 -4.14 28.74 13.54
N ARG A 251 -3.02 29.00 14.24
CA ARG A 251 -1.99 29.96 13.81
C ARG A 251 -1.22 29.44 12.60
N ASP A 252 -0.77 28.20 12.67
CA ASP A 252 0.18 27.64 11.71
C ASP A 252 -0.54 27.01 10.48
N TYR A 253 -1.78 26.54 10.65
CA TYR A 253 -2.60 25.93 9.59
C TYR A 253 -4.03 26.51 9.57
N PRO A 254 -4.19 27.82 9.26
CA PRO A 254 -5.47 28.53 9.42
C PRO A 254 -6.61 28.03 8.53
N TYR A 255 -6.29 27.34 7.42
CA TYR A 255 -7.28 26.79 6.48
C TYR A 255 -7.87 25.46 6.92
N ARG A 256 -7.37 24.87 8.02
CA ARG A 256 -7.81 23.57 8.53
C ARG A 256 -8.66 23.76 9.77
N LYS A 257 -9.93 23.36 9.68
CA LYS A 257 -10.83 23.36 10.83
C LYS A 257 -10.57 22.10 11.66
N VAL A 258 -9.87 22.25 12.78
CA VAL A 258 -9.65 21.15 13.75
C VAL A 258 -11.00 20.67 14.30
N LEU A 259 -11.24 19.36 14.23
CA LEU A 259 -12.44 18.70 14.74
C LEU A 259 -12.15 17.95 16.04
N LYS A 260 -11.04 17.21 16.09
CA LYS A 260 -10.60 16.44 17.26
C LYS A 260 -9.08 16.33 17.28
N MET A 261 -8.50 16.24 18.47
CA MET A 261 -7.06 16.02 18.64
C MET A 261 -6.82 14.87 19.62
N ALA A 262 -5.75 14.14 19.42
CA ALA A 262 -5.27 13.12 20.33
C ALA A 262 -3.75 13.15 20.36
N LEU A 263 -3.17 13.19 21.55
CA LEU A 263 -1.73 13.01 21.71
C LEU A 263 -1.41 11.52 21.77
N ASP A 264 -0.29 11.17 21.16
CA ASP A 264 0.38 9.89 21.34
C ASP A 264 1.73 10.10 22.04
N SER A 265 2.25 9.06 22.67
CA SER A 265 3.57 9.08 23.31
C SER A 265 4.23 7.71 23.22
N ASP A 266 5.53 7.72 22.89
CA ASP A 266 6.35 6.51 22.86
C ASP A 266 6.74 6.00 24.27
N GLY A 267 6.15 6.54 25.33
CA GLY A 267 6.38 6.13 26.73
C GLY A 267 7.73 6.56 27.32
N GLY A 268 8.58 7.25 26.55
CA GLY A 268 9.89 7.74 26.94
C GLY A 268 9.90 9.20 27.42
N GLN A 269 11.09 9.83 27.38
CA GLN A 269 11.24 11.26 27.68
C GLN A 269 10.39 12.10 26.73
N LEU A 270 9.57 13.01 27.28
CA LEU A 270 8.56 13.77 26.53
C LEU A 270 9.13 14.74 25.48
N TRP A 271 10.33 15.24 25.71
CA TRP A 271 11.00 16.21 24.84
C TRP A 271 12.39 15.72 24.49
N LEU A 272 12.69 15.63 23.20
CA LEU A 272 14.01 15.31 22.69
C LEU A 272 14.65 16.54 22.07
N ILE A 273 15.98 16.61 22.09
CA ILE A 273 16.76 17.71 21.55
C ILE A 273 17.48 17.22 20.30
N SER A 274 17.17 17.81 19.15
CA SER A 274 17.95 17.62 17.94
C SER A 274 19.18 18.53 17.98
N LYS A 275 20.35 17.96 17.71
CA LYS A 275 21.63 18.69 17.65
C LYS A 275 22.18 18.66 16.23
N ASN A 276 23.04 19.63 15.89
CA ASN A 276 23.85 19.56 14.67
C ASN A 276 25.10 18.69 14.89
N ASP A 277 25.94 18.56 13.86
CA ASP A 277 27.17 17.75 13.89
C ASP A 277 28.20 18.23 14.93
N PHE A 278 28.07 19.46 15.41
CA PHE A 278 28.91 20.04 16.47
C PHE A 278 28.30 19.88 17.87
N GLY A 279 27.18 19.14 18.00
CA GLY A 279 26.49 18.94 19.27
C GLY A 279 25.68 20.15 19.75
N ILE A 280 25.53 21.19 18.93
CA ILE A 280 24.77 22.40 19.26
C ILE A 280 23.28 22.13 19.04
N PRO A 281 22.40 22.41 20.04
CA PRO A 281 20.95 22.27 19.86
C PRO A 281 20.43 23.09 18.67
N LYS A 282 19.57 22.48 17.85
CA LYS A 282 18.85 23.16 16.75
C LYS A 282 17.41 23.47 17.15
N TYR A 283 16.74 22.47 17.71
CA TYR A 283 15.38 22.55 18.21
C TYR A 283 15.17 21.43 19.22
N ARG A 284 14.11 21.55 20.01
CA ARG A 284 13.55 20.40 20.73
C ARG A 284 12.17 20.07 20.19
N TYR A 285 11.82 18.81 20.22
CA TYR A 285 10.57 18.31 19.67
C TYR A 285 9.87 17.40 20.68
N PHE A 286 8.54 17.36 20.57
CA PHE A 286 7.72 16.46 21.34
C PHE A 286 7.98 15.01 20.89
N ASN A 287 8.34 14.14 21.83
CA ASN A 287 8.64 12.73 21.60
C ASN A 287 7.36 11.89 21.58
N GLY A 288 6.52 12.21 20.62
CA GLY A 288 5.21 11.65 20.40
C GLY A 288 4.60 12.36 19.19
N ILE A 289 3.34 12.05 18.89
CA ILE A 289 2.66 12.60 17.71
C ILE A 289 1.35 13.25 18.12
N LEU A 290 1.07 14.44 17.59
CA LEU A 290 -0.26 15.03 17.69
C LEU A 290 -1.11 14.56 16.52
N HIS A 291 -2.03 13.64 16.78
CA HIS A 291 -3.03 13.23 15.80
C HIS A 291 -4.17 14.25 15.74
N VAL A 292 -4.58 14.62 14.53
CA VAL A 292 -5.60 15.63 14.30
C VAL A 292 -6.62 15.11 13.32
N ALA A 293 -7.88 15.06 13.74
CA ALA A 293 -9.02 14.99 12.82
C ALA A 293 -9.43 16.42 12.48
N TYR A 294 -9.52 16.74 11.19
CA TYR A 294 -9.78 18.10 10.73
C TYR A 294 -10.64 18.10 9.46
N MET A 295 -11.16 19.27 9.12
CA MET A 295 -11.87 19.52 7.87
C MET A 295 -11.12 20.57 7.05
N GLU A 296 -10.97 20.31 5.75
CA GLU A 296 -10.35 21.20 4.78
C GLU A 296 -11.13 21.07 3.48
N ASN A 297 -11.60 22.19 2.92
CA ASN A 297 -12.43 22.22 1.70
C ASN A 297 -13.64 21.28 1.75
N GLY A 298 -14.29 21.16 2.91
CA GLY A 298 -15.47 20.31 3.13
C GLY A 298 -15.18 18.81 3.29
N VAL A 299 -13.91 18.40 3.19
CA VAL A 299 -13.49 17.00 3.35
C VAL A 299 -12.91 16.80 4.74
N CYS A 300 -13.38 15.78 5.46
CA CYS A 300 -12.80 15.40 6.74
C CYS A 300 -11.63 14.44 6.55
N LYS A 301 -10.56 14.71 7.28
CA LYS A 301 -9.28 13.99 7.21
C LYS A 301 -8.74 13.72 8.60
N VAL A 302 -7.89 12.70 8.70
CA VAL A 302 -7.10 12.38 9.89
C VAL A 302 -5.64 12.42 9.50
N GLY A 303 -4.91 13.31 10.15
CA GLY A 303 -3.47 13.52 9.97
C GLY A 303 -2.71 13.51 11.29
N SER A 304 -1.44 13.86 11.18
CA SER A 304 -0.50 13.98 12.29
C SER A 304 0.33 15.25 12.15
N VAL A 305 0.70 15.82 13.29
CA VAL A 305 1.48 17.05 13.41
C VAL A 305 2.65 16.82 14.34
N GLU A 306 3.83 17.22 13.90
CA GLU A 306 5.03 17.30 14.73
C GLU A 306 5.10 18.67 15.41
N LEU A 307 5.46 18.65 16.70
CA LEU A 307 5.51 19.85 17.53
C LEU A 307 6.96 20.15 17.91
N ILE A 308 7.42 21.37 17.61
CA ILE A 308 8.81 21.79 17.86
C ILE A 308 8.90 23.14 18.56
N GLU A 309 10.04 23.34 19.22
CA GLU A 309 10.50 24.65 19.67
C GLU A 309 11.92 24.88 19.14
N ASN A 310 12.08 25.88 18.27
CA ASN A 310 13.39 26.25 17.70
C ASN A 310 14.32 26.79 18.78
N TYR A 311 15.60 26.40 18.74
CA TYR A 311 16.59 26.88 19.70
C TYR A 311 17.00 28.33 19.39
N LEU A 312 16.93 29.19 20.41
CA LEU A 312 17.25 30.62 20.28
C LEU A 312 18.65 30.97 20.82
N GLY A 313 19.39 29.99 21.34
CA GLY A 313 20.65 30.23 22.04
C GLY A 313 20.49 30.39 23.56
N GLY A 314 21.60 30.24 24.30
CA GLY A 314 21.64 30.45 25.75
C GLY A 314 20.67 29.58 26.56
N GLY A 315 20.36 28.36 26.09
CA GLY A 315 19.39 27.46 26.74
C GLY A 315 17.92 27.82 26.52
N LYS A 316 17.63 28.84 25.69
CA LYS A 316 16.27 29.32 25.42
C LYS A 316 15.71 28.72 24.12
N TYR A 317 14.40 28.58 24.09
CA TYR A 317 13.65 28.05 22.96
C TYR A 317 12.51 28.99 22.59
N ALA A 318 12.17 29.02 21.30
CA ALA A 318 11.03 29.74 20.77
C ALA A 318 9.69 29.15 21.28
N PRO A 319 8.57 29.87 21.13
CA PRO A 319 7.26 29.30 21.41
C PRO A 319 7.00 28.02 20.59
N LEU A 320 6.24 27.09 21.17
CA LEU A 320 5.81 25.86 20.50
C LEU A 320 5.11 26.18 19.17
N ALA A 321 5.51 25.44 18.15
CA ALA A 321 4.97 25.53 16.80
C ALA A 321 4.71 24.13 16.25
N ALA A 322 3.82 24.09 15.27
CA ALA A 322 3.67 22.92 14.42
C ALA A 322 4.69 23.03 13.27
N ASP A 323 5.54 22.01 13.12
CA ASP A 323 6.63 22.00 12.13
C ASP A 323 6.18 21.32 10.85
N TYR A 324 5.88 20.03 10.98
CA TYR A 324 5.47 19.17 9.89
C TYR A 324 4.04 18.68 10.13
N TRP A 325 3.23 18.77 9.07
CA TRP A 325 1.92 18.13 9.01
C TRP A 325 1.96 17.09 7.91
N SER A 326 1.48 15.88 8.20
CA SER A 326 1.50 14.79 7.24
C SER A 326 0.83 15.15 5.90
N GLU A 327 1.50 14.84 4.80
CA GLU A 327 1.00 15.15 3.45
C GLU A 327 -0.08 14.18 2.97
N TYR A 328 -0.14 12.99 3.58
CA TYR A 328 -1.00 11.87 3.15
C TYR A 328 -2.03 11.52 4.21
N ASP A 329 -2.90 12.49 4.50
CA ASP A 329 -3.94 12.34 5.50
C ASP A 329 -5.08 11.46 4.99
N ARG A 330 -5.55 10.57 5.86
CA ARG A 330 -6.62 9.64 5.50
C ARG A 330 -7.94 10.38 5.56
N GLN A 331 -8.74 10.28 4.51
CA GLN A 331 -10.09 10.81 4.58
C GLN A 331 -10.92 10.00 5.57
N ILE A 332 -11.91 10.63 6.17
CA ILE A 332 -12.83 10.00 7.10
C ILE A 332 -14.22 10.58 6.85
N ASN A 333 -15.25 9.75 7.01
CA ASN A 333 -16.61 10.29 7.02
C ASN A 333 -16.72 11.33 8.14
N CYS A 334 -17.11 12.57 7.82
CA CYS A 334 -17.28 13.63 8.80
C CYS A 334 -18.24 13.26 9.94
N ALA A 335 -19.22 12.39 9.69
CA ALA A 335 -20.13 11.89 10.73
C ALA A 335 -19.42 10.96 11.73
N ALA A 336 -18.37 10.25 11.31
CA ALA A 336 -17.59 9.35 12.15
C ALA A 336 -16.56 10.08 13.04
N VAL A 337 -16.38 11.39 12.84
CA VAL A 337 -15.49 12.23 13.67
C VAL A 337 -16.23 12.83 14.88
N LYS A 338 -17.56 12.93 14.79
CA LYS A 338 -18.40 13.61 15.79
C LYS A 338 -18.48 12.87 17.12
#